data_AF-A0A091RX13-F1
#
_entry.id   AF-A0A091RX13-F1
#
_cell.length_a   1.000
_cell.length_b   1.000
_cell.length_c   1.000
_cell.angle_alpha   90.00
_cell.angle_beta   90.00
_cell.angle_gamma   90.00
#
_symmetry.space_group_name_H-M   'P 1'
#
loop_
_entity.id
_entity.type
_entity.pdbx_description
1 polymer ?
#
loop_
_entity_poly.entity_id
_entity_poly.type
_entity_poly.pdbx_seq_one_letter_code
_entity_poly.pdbx_strand_id
1 'polypeptide(L)'
;ATDHNLDNTTAMLQEWLSAVGKDYHSVAWKVQEEPSSYPDELGPKHWSDQRYENLMRLKQEALTYAREQRADYILGPPMVEVLPTMEASHRVPQGYYRRTADYFPTKNRQRVGCFSVPMVYATFLIDLRKEDTSRLAFYPPH
;
A
#
# COMPACT_ATOMS: atom_id res chain seq x y z
N ALA A 1 7.49 3.91 7.07
CA ALA A 1 6.84 4.88 7.96
C ALA A 1 6.01 4.11 8.97
N THR A 2 5.85 4.64 10.17
CA THR A 2 4.97 4.08 11.18
C THR A 2 4.13 5.22 11.73
N ASP A 3 2.82 5.02 11.81
CA ASP A 3 1.87 6.05 12.16
C ASP A 3 0.76 5.50 13.05
N HIS A 4 0.38 6.26 14.09
CA HIS A 4 -0.77 5.97 14.96
C HIS A 4 -0.72 4.55 15.60
N ASN A 5 0.47 4.08 16.00
CA ASN A 5 0.61 2.77 16.65
C ASN A 5 0.05 2.82 18.09
N LEU A 6 -0.65 1.76 18.49
CA LEU A 6 -1.03 1.51 19.89
C LEU A 6 -0.06 0.56 20.61
N ASP A 7 0.95 0.07 19.91
CA ASP A 7 1.94 -0.90 20.37
C ASP A 7 3.38 -0.37 20.24
N ASN A 8 4.36 -1.20 20.61
CA ASN A 8 5.78 -0.84 20.61
C ASN A 8 6.44 -0.86 19.21
N THR A 9 5.66 -0.80 18.12
CA THR A 9 6.18 -0.88 16.75
C THR A 9 7.28 0.15 16.47
N THR A 10 7.14 1.40 16.95
CA THR A 10 8.16 2.43 16.77
C THR A 10 9.49 2.02 17.40
N ALA A 11 9.47 1.60 18.66
CA ALA A 11 10.66 1.23 19.42
C ALA A 11 11.36 0.02 18.79
N MET A 12 10.61 -1.00 18.40
CA MET A 12 11.15 -2.19 17.73
C MET A 12 11.80 -1.85 16.38
N LEU A 13 11.16 -1.00 15.58
CA LEU A 13 11.71 -0.59 14.28
C LEU A 13 12.97 0.27 14.45
N GLN A 14 13.01 1.13 15.46
CA GLN A 14 14.19 1.91 15.78
C GLN A 14 15.37 1.02 16.21
N GLU A 15 15.12 0.05 17.08
CA GLU A 15 16.14 -0.91 17.50
C GLU A 15 16.66 -1.72 16.30
N TRP A 16 15.77 -2.25 15.48
CA TRP A 16 16.14 -2.99 14.28
C TRP A 16 16.96 -2.14 13.30
N LEU A 17 16.51 -0.91 13.00
CA LEU A 17 17.25 0.02 12.14
C LEU A 17 18.62 0.38 12.70
N SER A 18 18.78 0.46 14.03
CA SER A 18 20.08 0.71 14.65
C SER A 18 21.07 -0.45 14.41
N ALA A 19 20.57 -1.68 14.32
CA ALA A 19 21.39 -2.86 14.10
C ALA A 19 21.76 -3.07 12.62
N VAL A 20 20.80 -2.91 11.70
CA VAL A 20 20.97 -3.30 10.29
C VAL A 20 20.93 -2.13 9.30
N GLY A 21 20.62 -0.92 9.74
CA GLY A 21 20.41 0.24 8.86
C GLY A 21 21.59 0.55 7.93
N LYS A 22 22.81 0.27 8.39
CA LYS A 22 24.06 0.43 7.62
C LYS A 22 24.21 -0.55 6.46
N ASP A 23 23.48 -1.67 6.48
CA ASP A 23 23.53 -2.69 5.43
C ASP A 23 22.63 -2.32 4.24
N TYR A 24 21.73 -1.34 4.43
CA TYR A 24 20.89 -0.79 3.38
C TYR A 24 21.58 0.37 2.66
N HIS A 25 21.36 0.46 1.35
CA HIS A 25 21.87 1.57 0.55
C HIS A 25 21.36 2.94 1.05
N SER A 26 20.07 3.00 1.41
CA SER A 26 19.43 4.20 1.89
C SER A 26 18.21 3.84 2.74
N VAL A 27 18.00 4.57 3.85
CA VAL A 27 16.84 4.38 4.72
C VAL A 27 16.10 5.70 4.88
N ALA A 28 14.82 5.73 4.50
CA ALA A 28 13.90 6.81 4.84
C ALA A 28 12.95 6.34 5.94
N TRP A 29 13.22 6.80 7.16
CA TRP A 29 12.41 6.49 8.34
C TRP A 29 11.56 7.70 8.73
N LYS A 30 10.26 7.48 8.92
CA LYS A 30 9.29 8.49 9.37
C LYS A 30 8.44 7.88 10.47
N VAL A 31 8.41 8.58 11.60
CA VAL A 31 7.63 8.22 12.80
C VAL A 31 6.59 9.31 13.01
N GLN A 32 5.34 8.89 13.19
CA GLN A 32 4.26 9.77 13.62
C GLN A 32 3.47 9.09 14.75
N GLU A 33 3.80 9.43 16.00
CA GLU A 33 3.14 8.84 17.17
C GLU A 33 1.90 9.61 17.61
N GLU A 34 1.83 10.91 17.29
CA GLU A 34 0.72 11.78 17.66
C GLU A 34 0.13 12.51 16.43
N PRO A 35 -1.22 12.62 16.34
CA PRO A 35 -2.21 11.98 17.21
C PRO A 35 -2.18 10.45 17.07
N SER A 36 -2.71 9.71 18.04
CA SER A 36 -2.80 8.22 18.00
C SER A 36 -4.06 7.69 17.31
N SER A 37 -4.97 8.57 16.91
CA SER A 37 -6.18 8.27 16.13
C SER A 37 -6.58 9.47 15.26
N TYR A 38 -7.36 9.22 14.22
CA TYR A 38 -7.96 10.30 13.44
C TYR A 38 -9.24 10.81 14.13
N PRO A 39 -9.53 12.13 14.11
CA PRO A 39 -10.70 12.71 14.80
C PRO A 39 -12.05 12.12 14.36
N ASP A 40 -12.10 11.54 13.16
CA ASP A 40 -13.28 10.94 12.53
C ASP A 40 -13.32 9.41 12.65
N GLU A 41 -12.42 8.79 13.43
CA GLU A 41 -12.43 7.35 13.67
C GLU A 41 -13.54 6.93 14.65
N LEU A 42 -14.47 6.09 14.16
CA LEU A 42 -15.55 5.50 14.96
C LEU A 42 -15.08 4.26 15.75
N GLY A 43 -13.86 3.79 15.53
CA GLY A 43 -13.25 2.65 16.21
C GLY A 43 -12.05 2.06 15.46
N PRO A 44 -11.37 1.04 16.01
CA PRO A 44 -10.09 0.54 15.48
C PRO A 44 -10.13 -0.02 14.06
N LYS A 45 -11.31 -0.47 13.60
CA LYS A 45 -11.54 -1.01 12.25
C LYS A 45 -12.15 0.01 11.29
N HIS A 46 -12.43 1.22 11.75
CA HIS A 46 -12.98 2.28 10.92
C HIS A 46 -11.87 2.86 10.04
N TRP A 47 -12.08 2.85 8.73
CA TRP A 47 -11.23 3.54 7.77
C TRP A 47 -11.90 4.86 7.41
N SER A 48 -11.46 5.94 8.04
CA SER A 48 -11.92 7.26 7.68
C SER A 48 -11.26 7.76 6.39
N ASP A 49 -11.88 8.74 5.73
CA ASP A 49 -11.33 9.35 4.51
C ASP A 49 -9.94 9.96 4.78
N GLN A 50 -9.74 10.57 5.96
CA GLN A 50 -8.45 11.14 6.36
C GLN A 50 -7.36 10.07 6.50
N ARG A 51 -7.71 8.91 7.07
CA ARG A 51 -6.78 7.77 7.17
C ARG A 51 -6.42 7.23 5.79
N TYR A 52 -7.39 7.13 4.89
CA TYR A 52 -7.17 6.71 3.52
C TYR A 52 -6.27 7.68 2.75
N GLU A 53 -6.53 8.99 2.85
CA GLU A 53 -5.70 10.03 2.25
C GLU A 53 -4.26 9.99 2.77
N ASN A 54 -4.07 9.82 4.09
CA ASN A 54 -2.73 9.70 4.66
C ASN A 54 -1.99 8.48 4.13
N LEU A 55 -2.67 7.32 4.02
CA LEU A 55 -2.08 6.12 3.42
C LEU A 55 -1.66 6.38 1.96
N MET A 56 -2.51 7.02 1.17
CA MET A 56 -2.20 7.35 -0.23
C MET A 56 -1.02 8.30 -0.34
N ARG A 57 -0.92 9.28 0.55
CA ARG A 57 0.23 10.17 0.66
C ARG A 57 1.51 9.42 1.02
N LEU A 58 1.49 8.53 2.02
CA LEU A 58 2.64 7.72 2.41
C LEU A 58 3.11 6.81 1.27
N LYS A 59 2.19 6.22 0.51
CA LYS A 59 2.51 5.44 -0.69
C LYS A 59 3.14 6.29 -1.78
N GLN A 60 2.62 7.50 -2.02
CA GLN A 60 3.18 8.43 -2.99
C GLN A 60 4.60 8.85 -2.58
N GLU A 61 4.83 9.15 -1.29
CA GLU A 61 6.14 9.49 -0.78
C GLU A 61 7.14 8.34 -0.94
N ALA A 62 6.73 7.09 -0.68
CA ALA A 62 7.58 5.92 -0.89
C ALA A 62 7.95 5.73 -2.37
N LEU A 63 6.98 5.94 -3.29
CA LEU A 63 7.21 5.87 -4.72
C LEU A 63 8.16 6.98 -5.20
N THR A 64 7.96 8.21 -4.74
CA THR A 64 8.85 9.34 -5.04
C THR A 64 10.27 9.07 -4.55
N TYR A 65 10.42 8.61 -3.31
CA TYR A 65 11.73 8.26 -2.75
C TYR A 65 12.43 7.18 -3.56
N ALA A 66 11.73 6.10 -3.94
CA ALA A 66 12.30 5.05 -4.77
C ALA A 66 12.81 5.57 -6.12
N ARG A 67 12.07 6.49 -6.76
CA ARG A 67 12.48 7.13 -8.02
C ARG A 67 13.71 8.04 -7.82
N GLU A 68 13.76 8.80 -6.73
CA GLU A 68 14.90 9.66 -6.39
C GLU A 68 16.19 8.84 -6.13
N GLN A 69 16.06 7.70 -5.47
CA GLN A 69 17.16 6.74 -5.27
C GLN A 69 17.51 5.94 -6.54
N ARG A 70 16.81 6.18 -7.66
CA ARG A 70 16.95 5.45 -8.93
C ARG A 70 16.80 3.93 -8.76
N ALA A 71 15.87 3.51 -7.91
CA ALA A 71 15.55 2.10 -7.76
C ALA A 71 14.94 1.55 -9.04
N ASP A 72 15.37 0.36 -9.47
CA ASP A 72 14.78 -0.32 -10.63
C ASP A 72 13.39 -0.89 -10.31
N TYR A 73 13.17 -1.26 -9.05
CA TYR A 73 11.94 -1.90 -8.60
C TYR A 73 11.47 -1.33 -7.25
N ILE A 74 10.15 -1.33 -7.07
CA ILE A 74 9.53 -1.07 -5.76
C ILE A 74 8.63 -2.25 -5.37
N LEU A 75 8.85 -2.78 -4.17
CA LEU A 75 8.00 -3.77 -3.54
C LEU A 75 7.02 -3.07 -2.60
N GLY A 76 5.73 -3.11 -2.93
CA GLY A 76 4.68 -2.57 -2.08
C GLY A 76 4.28 -3.56 -0.99
N PRO A 77 4.11 -3.13 0.28
CA PRO A 77 3.58 -4.00 1.32
C PRO A 77 2.14 -4.42 1.00
N PRO A 78 1.69 -5.59 1.49
CA PRO A 78 0.27 -5.91 1.45
C PRO A 78 -0.50 -4.82 2.20
N MET A 79 -1.52 -4.26 1.57
CA MET A 79 -2.41 -3.35 2.28
C MET A 79 -3.16 -4.16 3.34
N VAL A 80 -2.88 -3.90 4.62
CA VAL A 80 -3.47 -4.65 5.72
C VAL A 80 -4.95 -4.29 5.81
N GLU A 81 -5.76 -5.27 5.43
CA GLU A 81 -7.21 -5.44 5.63
C GLU A 81 -8.15 -4.23 5.45
N VAL A 82 -8.92 -4.33 4.36
CA VAL A 82 -10.21 -3.69 4.07
C VAL A 82 -10.12 -2.19 3.77
N LEU A 83 -9.74 -1.85 2.54
CA LEU A 83 -10.47 -0.78 1.88
C LEU A 83 -11.91 -1.29 1.68
N PRO A 84 -12.95 -0.57 2.15
CA PRO A 84 -14.18 -0.56 1.38
C PRO A 84 -13.80 0.03 0.03
N THR A 85 -13.60 -0.88 -0.92
CA THR A 85 -13.58 -0.68 -2.37
C THR A 85 -13.95 0.74 -2.81
N MET A 86 -12.95 1.60 -2.97
CA MET A 86 -13.01 2.75 -3.86
C MET A 86 -11.98 2.49 -4.94
N GLU A 87 -12.40 2.66 -6.19
CA GLU A 87 -11.65 2.44 -7.42
C GLU A 87 -11.48 0.97 -7.86
N ALA A 88 -12.60 0.37 -8.26
CA ALA A 88 -12.61 -0.61 -9.35
C ALA A 88 -13.56 -0.08 -10.43
N SER A 89 -12.97 0.66 -11.38
CA SER A 89 -13.63 1.15 -12.59
C SER A 89 -14.35 0.01 -13.30
N HIS A 90 -15.64 -0.14 -13.04
CA HIS A 90 -16.72 -0.63 -13.90
C HIS A 90 -18.02 -0.63 -13.07
N ARG A 91 -18.96 0.23 -13.46
CA ARG A 91 -20.27 0.47 -12.82
C ARG A 91 -20.95 -0.81 -12.35
N VAL A 92 -20.91 -1.04 -11.05
CA VAL A 92 -22.01 -1.64 -10.27
C VAL A 92 -22.47 -0.52 -9.33
N PRO A 93 -23.78 -0.32 -9.06
CA PRO A 93 -24.29 0.79 -8.23
C PRO A 93 -23.76 0.84 -6.78
N GLN A 94 -22.83 -0.05 -6.42
CA GLN A 94 -22.51 -0.38 -5.04
C GLN A 94 -21.02 -0.65 -4.80
N GLY A 95 -20.13 -0.43 -5.78
CA GLY A 95 -18.67 -0.48 -5.57
C GLY A 95 -18.08 -1.86 -5.21
N TYR A 96 -18.87 -2.93 -5.11
CA TYR A 96 -18.36 -4.24 -4.68
C TYR A 96 -17.62 -5.01 -5.79
N TYR A 97 -16.57 -5.72 -5.37
CA TYR A 97 -15.80 -6.64 -6.20
C TYR A 97 -16.69 -7.74 -6.80
N ARG A 98 -16.77 -7.80 -8.13
CA ARG A 98 -17.44 -8.91 -8.83
C ARG A 98 -16.42 -10.01 -9.13
N ARG A 99 -16.65 -11.21 -8.59
CA ARG A 99 -15.85 -12.40 -8.93
C ARG A 99 -16.09 -12.78 -10.39
N THR A 100 -15.02 -12.95 -11.17
CA THR A 100 -15.08 -13.48 -12.53
C THR A 100 -15.22 -15.01 -12.52
N ALA A 101 -15.63 -15.61 -13.64
CA ALA A 101 -15.69 -17.07 -13.77
C ALA A 101 -14.33 -17.75 -13.50
N ASP A 102 -13.24 -17.01 -13.79
CA ASP A 102 -11.86 -17.46 -13.59
C ASP A 102 -11.35 -17.34 -12.16
N TYR A 103 -12.12 -16.72 -11.26
CA TYR A 103 -11.68 -16.47 -9.88
C TYR A 103 -11.36 -17.77 -9.13
N PHE A 104 -12.28 -18.73 -9.08
CA PHE A 104 -12.07 -19.99 -8.35
C PHE A 104 -11.01 -20.90 -8.97
N PRO A 105 -10.97 -21.10 -10.30
CA PRO A 105 -9.89 -21.86 -10.92
C PRO A 105 -8.49 -21.27 -10.64
N THR A 106 -8.36 -19.94 -10.65
CA THR A 106 -7.10 -19.25 -10.36
C THR A 106 -6.75 -19.36 -8.87
N LYS A 107 -7.71 -19.05 -7.98
CA LYS A 107 -7.54 -19.11 -6.52
C LYS A 107 -7.15 -20.52 -6.06
N ASN A 108 -7.79 -21.54 -6.61
CA ASN A 108 -7.55 -22.94 -6.25
C ASN A 108 -6.37 -23.56 -7.01
N ARG A 109 -5.59 -22.76 -7.74
CA ARG A 109 -4.41 -23.19 -8.53
C ARG A 109 -4.73 -24.28 -9.57
N GLN A 110 -5.98 -24.35 -10.03
CA GLN A 110 -6.37 -25.17 -11.18
C GLN A 110 -5.90 -24.55 -12.50
N ARG A 111 -5.73 -23.21 -12.51
CA ARG A 111 -5.05 -22.46 -13.57
C ARG A 111 -3.88 -21.70 -12.95
N VAL A 112 -2.68 -21.92 -13.47
CA VAL A 112 -1.44 -21.27 -13.03
C VAL A 112 -0.85 -20.48 -14.19
N GLY A 113 -0.44 -19.24 -13.96
CA GLY A 113 0.12 -18.37 -14.99
C GLY A 113 0.05 -16.89 -14.61
N CYS A 114 0.29 -16.02 -15.59
CA CYS A 114 0.11 -14.58 -15.47
C CYS A 114 -1.24 -14.19 -16.05
N PHE A 115 -2.07 -13.52 -15.25
CA PHE A 115 -3.42 -13.13 -15.64
C PHE A 115 -3.56 -11.62 -15.61
N SER A 116 -4.20 -11.05 -16.63
CA SER A 116 -4.64 -9.66 -16.57
C SER A 116 -5.79 -9.56 -15.57
N VAL A 117 -5.62 -8.71 -14.57
CA VAL A 117 -6.61 -8.49 -13.52
C VAL A 117 -6.89 -6.98 -13.40
N PRO A 118 -8.14 -6.59 -13.10
CA PRO A 118 -8.49 -5.17 -12.99
C PRO A 118 -7.87 -4.50 -11.77
N MET A 119 -7.48 -5.26 -10.74
CA MET A 119 -6.94 -4.74 -9.49
C MET A 119 -6.10 -5.79 -8.75
N VAL A 120 -5.01 -5.36 -8.12
CA VAL A 120 -4.18 -6.14 -7.20
C VAL A 120 -4.12 -5.38 -5.86
N TYR A 121 -4.54 -6.03 -4.77
CA TYR A 121 -4.64 -5.38 -3.44
C TYR A 121 -3.57 -5.82 -2.43
N ALA A 122 -2.86 -6.90 -2.72
CA ALA A 122 -1.86 -7.48 -1.82
C ALA A 122 -0.45 -6.93 -2.14
N THR A 123 0.57 -7.77 -2.00
CA THR A 123 1.94 -7.45 -2.37
C THR A 123 2.09 -7.41 -3.89
N PHE A 124 2.72 -6.36 -4.39
CA PHE A 124 3.07 -6.20 -5.80
C PHE A 124 4.50 -5.70 -5.95
N LEU A 125 5.15 -6.11 -7.04
CA LEU A 125 6.47 -5.63 -7.45
C LEU A 125 6.30 -4.85 -8.75
N ILE A 126 6.73 -3.59 -8.76
CA ILE A 126 6.62 -2.71 -9.93
C ILE A 126 8.02 -2.40 -10.44
N ASP A 127 8.22 -2.56 -11.76
CA ASP A 127 9.44 -2.17 -12.47
C ASP A 127 9.36 -0.68 -12.85
N LEU A 128 10.12 0.17 -12.17
CA LEU A 128 10.08 1.63 -12.33
C LEU A 128 10.78 2.12 -13.61
N ARG A 129 11.44 1.23 -14.36
CA ARG A 129 12.10 1.57 -15.63
C ARG A 129 11.14 1.58 -16.81
N LYS A 130 9.93 1.03 -16.65
CA LYS A 130 8.92 1.00 -17.72
C LYS A 130 8.28 2.37 -17.86
N GLU A 131 8.16 2.86 -19.10
CA GLU A 131 7.57 4.18 -19.40
C GLU A 131 6.17 4.35 -18.79
N ASP A 132 5.32 3.31 -18.83
CA ASP A 132 3.97 3.35 -18.24
C ASP A 132 3.97 3.66 -16.74
N THR A 133 5.05 3.30 -16.03
CA THR A 133 5.16 3.57 -14.59
C THR A 133 5.54 5.01 -14.29
N SER A 134 5.91 5.83 -15.28
CA SER A 134 6.12 7.27 -15.08
C SER A 134 4.86 7.99 -14.62
N ARG A 135 3.68 7.52 -15.06
CA ARG A 135 2.37 8.06 -14.71
C ARG A 135 1.77 7.47 -13.44
N LEU A 136 2.43 6.47 -12.84
CA LEU A 136 1.96 5.88 -11.60
C LEU A 136 2.02 6.94 -10.49
N ALA A 137 0.87 7.18 -9.87
CA ALA A 137 0.70 8.02 -8.71
C ALA A 137 -0.32 7.38 -7.75
N PHE A 138 -0.10 7.57 -6.46
CA PHE A 138 -1.06 7.19 -5.41
C PHE A 138 -1.80 8.41 -4.85
N TYR A 139 -1.26 9.61 -5.04
CA TYR A 139 -1.83 10.87 -4.52
C TYR A 139 -1.73 11.99 -5.57
N PRO A 140 -2.76 12.86 -5.73
CA PRO A 140 -4.06 12.80 -5.04
C PRO A 140 -4.86 11.55 -5.42
N PRO A 141 -5.72 11.03 -4.52
CA PRO A 141 -6.59 9.90 -4.85
C PRO A 141 -7.53 10.26 -6.02
N HIS A 142 -7.84 9.28 -6.88
CA HIS A 142 -8.67 9.43 -8.08
C HIS A 142 -10.16 9.21 -7.79
#